data_AF-A0A967BWT8-F1
#
_entry.id   AF-A0A967BWT8-F1
#
_cell.length_a   1.000
_cell.length_b   1.000
_cell.length_c   1.000
_cell.angle_alpha   90.00
_cell.angle_beta   90.00
_cell.angle_gamma   90.00
#
_symmetry.space_group_name_H-M   'P 1'
#
loop_
_entity.id
_entity.type
_entity.pdbx_description
1 polymer ?
#
loop_
_entity_poly.entity_id
_entity_poly.type
_entity_poly.pdbx_seq_one_letter_code
_entity_poly.pdbx_strand_id
1 'polypeptide(L)'
;MKDYVGIYAFLDRCPWWGMVITVYVATDFVIHILREQQEGLGYQVAYSAKIGDAFLLCDLFIATAIIKRNNFLLPNWLMISWVHYVIILASFLTGVIIDRLTLKIRSGKLADIYHDVIIAPMLLYFAITLTPVVFIGGTKIEKNFAICFVFLWFVLVVYDILTDRMNQRRFLNRRGFKLW
;
A
#
# COMPACT_ATOMS: atom_id res chain seq x y z
N MET A 1 -22.15 -17.37 12.00
CA MET A 1 -21.32 -16.25 11.51
C MET A 1 -19.98 -16.82 11.06
N LYS A 2 -19.36 -16.31 9.98
CA LYS A 2 -18.00 -16.74 9.66
C LYS A 2 -17.07 -16.04 10.63
N ASP A 3 -16.26 -16.80 11.34
CA ASP A 3 -15.21 -16.24 12.18
C ASP A 3 -14.05 -15.82 11.26
N TYR A 4 -14.12 -14.58 10.77
CA TYR A 4 -13.04 -13.98 10.00
C TYR A 4 -11.77 -13.89 10.86
N VAL A 5 -10.62 -14.10 10.21
CA VAL A 5 -9.29 -14.00 10.82
C VAL A 5 -8.43 -12.97 10.08
N GLY A 6 -7.30 -12.59 10.66
CA GLY A 6 -6.33 -11.69 10.02
C GLY A 6 -6.93 -10.35 9.62
N ILE A 7 -6.64 -9.89 8.40
CA ILE A 7 -7.16 -8.62 7.88
C ILE A 7 -8.68 -8.62 7.73
N TYR A 8 -9.29 -9.77 7.46
CA TYR A 8 -10.75 -9.85 7.27
C TYR A 8 -11.51 -9.53 8.56
N ALA A 9 -11.00 -9.97 9.71
CA ALA A 9 -11.57 -9.63 11.02
C ALA A 9 -11.55 -8.12 11.28
N PHE A 10 -10.45 -7.47 10.86
CA PHE A 10 -10.30 -6.03 10.95
C PHE A 10 -11.26 -5.31 9.99
N LEU A 11 -11.28 -5.67 8.70
CA LEU A 11 -12.13 -5.00 7.69
C LEU A 11 -13.62 -5.18 7.96
N ASP A 12 -14.04 -6.32 8.50
CA ASP A 12 -15.43 -6.58 8.87
C ASP A 12 -15.92 -5.63 9.99
N ARG A 13 -15.07 -5.35 10.98
CA ARG A 13 -15.41 -4.56 12.16
C ARG A 13 -15.05 -3.08 12.06
N CYS A 14 -14.04 -2.74 11.27
CA CYS A 14 -13.52 -1.38 11.18
C CYS A 14 -14.50 -0.49 10.40
N PRO A 15 -14.81 0.72 10.90
CA PRO A 15 -15.53 1.71 10.12
C PRO A 15 -14.64 2.26 9.00
N TRP A 16 -15.26 2.72 7.91
CA TRP A 16 -14.54 3.18 6.73
C TRP A 16 -13.57 4.33 7.01
N TRP A 17 -13.95 5.28 7.87
CA TRP A 17 -13.09 6.39 8.27
C TRP A 17 -11.84 5.92 9.03
N GLY A 18 -11.96 4.84 9.81
CA GLY A 18 -10.83 4.26 10.55
C GLY A 18 -9.79 3.67 9.60
N MET A 19 -10.25 3.03 8.51
CA MET A 19 -9.38 2.54 7.45
C MET A 19 -8.70 3.68 6.70
N VAL A 20 -9.44 4.75 6.33
CA VAL A 20 -8.85 5.95 5.70
C VAL A 20 -7.72 6.49 6.55
N ILE A 21 -8.00 6.78 7.84
CA ILE A 21 -7.03 7.40 8.74
C ILE A 21 -5.81 6.50 8.90
N THR A 22 -6.02 5.20 9.13
CA THR A 22 -4.91 4.26 9.33
C THR A 22 -3.99 4.19 8.12
N VAL A 23 -4.56 4.03 6.91
CA VAL A 23 -3.78 3.93 5.68
C VAL A 23 -3.12 5.26 5.35
N TYR A 24 -3.85 6.38 5.42
CA TYR A 24 -3.30 7.71 5.16
C TYR A 24 -2.15 8.05 6.11
N VAL A 25 -2.32 7.77 7.41
CA VAL A 25 -1.25 8.00 8.38
C VAL A 25 -0.03 7.14 8.06
N ALA A 26 -0.25 5.85 7.77
CA ALA A 26 0.82 4.91 7.49
C ALA A 26 1.58 5.23 6.20
N THR A 27 0.91 5.69 5.13
CA THR A 27 1.55 5.83 3.82
C THR A 27 1.99 7.26 3.45
N ASP A 28 1.31 8.29 3.96
CA ASP A 28 1.61 9.69 3.59
C ASP A 28 2.09 10.53 4.78
N PHE A 29 1.36 10.51 5.89
CA PHE A 29 1.66 11.37 7.04
C PHE A 29 3.03 11.05 7.67
N VAL A 30 3.30 9.77 7.95
CA VAL A 30 4.58 9.35 8.55
C VAL A 30 5.76 9.69 7.63
N ILE A 31 5.61 9.54 6.31
CA ILE A 31 6.66 9.91 5.35
C ILE A 31 6.96 11.41 5.40
N HIS A 32 5.93 12.26 5.44
CA HIS A 32 6.11 13.70 5.54
C HIS A 32 6.85 14.09 6.81
N ILE A 33 6.47 13.53 7.96
CA ILE A 33 7.14 13.79 9.25
C ILE A 33 8.58 13.31 9.24
N LEU A 34 8.84 12.09 8.76
CA LEU A 34 10.20 11.54 8.70
C LEU A 34 11.11 12.41 7.82
N ARG A 35 10.61 12.89 6.68
CA ARG A 35 11.38 13.77 5.78
C ARG A 35 11.55 15.16 6.34
N GLU A 36 10.55 15.72 7.01
CA GLU A 36 10.70 17.00 7.70
C GLU A 36 11.76 16.91 8.79
N GLN A 37 11.79 15.84 9.59
CA GLN A 37 12.79 15.69 10.64
C GLN A 37 14.22 15.43 10.11
N GLN A 38 14.36 14.77 8.97
CA GLN A 38 15.66 14.34 8.44
C GLN A 38 16.22 15.20 7.31
N GLU A 39 15.35 15.95 6.65
CA GLU A 39 15.60 16.70 5.43
C GLU A 39 14.84 18.04 5.41
N GLY A 40 14.15 18.42 6.50
CA GLY A 40 13.51 19.74 6.75
C GLY A 40 12.49 20.22 5.79
N LEU A 41 12.04 19.31 4.96
CA LEU A 41 10.94 19.55 4.09
C LEU A 41 10.12 18.28 4.13
N GLY A 42 8.90 18.39 4.65
CA GLY A 42 7.92 17.34 4.46
C GLY A 42 7.53 17.30 2.99
N TYR A 43 7.85 16.21 2.31
CA TYR A 43 7.50 16.07 0.90
C TYR A 43 7.14 14.63 0.53
N GLN A 44 6.30 14.51 -0.48
CA GLN A 44 5.95 13.30 -1.19
C GLN A 44 5.72 13.72 -2.66
N VAL A 45 6.71 13.55 -3.52
CA VAL A 45 6.67 14.03 -4.92
C VAL A 45 6.24 12.95 -5.91
N ALA A 46 6.31 11.68 -5.51
CA ALA A 46 5.82 10.56 -6.32
C ALA A 46 4.29 10.62 -6.41
N TYR A 47 3.75 10.65 -7.63
CA TYR A 47 2.30 10.63 -7.83
C TYR A 47 1.69 9.27 -7.48
N SER A 48 2.43 8.18 -7.68
CA SER A 48 2.04 6.85 -7.22
C SER A 48 1.79 6.81 -5.72
N ALA A 49 2.63 7.46 -4.92
CA ALA A 49 2.49 7.49 -3.46
C ALA A 49 1.50 8.57 -2.93
N LYS A 50 1.07 9.52 -3.77
CA LYS A 50 0.05 10.52 -3.41
C LYS A 50 -1.34 10.12 -3.90
N ILE A 51 -1.46 9.99 -5.22
CA ILE A 51 -2.71 9.74 -5.92
C ILE A 51 -2.93 8.24 -6.08
N GLY A 52 -1.85 7.49 -6.37
CA GLY A 52 -1.94 6.05 -6.52
C GLY A 52 -2.38 5.37 -5.22
N ASP A 53 -1.87 5.77 -4.07
CA ASP A 53 -2.31 5.24 -2.77
C ASP A 53 -3.81 5.45 -2.53
N ALA A 54 -4.39 6.54 -3.05
CA ALA A 54 -5.83 6.76 -2.99
C ALA A 54 -6.59 5.75 -3.87
N PHE A 55 -6.07 5.36 -5.04
CA PHE A 55 -6.63 4.29 -5.86
C PHE A 55 -6.58 2.93 -5.13
N LEU A 56 -5.46 2.62 -4.47
CA LEU A 56 -5.34 1.39 -3.67
C LEU A 56 -6.26 1.41 -2.43
N LEU A 57 -6.50 2.57 -1.85
CA LEU A 57 -7.47 2.74 -0.77
C LEU A 57 -8.92 2.50 -1.26
N CYS A 58 -9.25 2.92 -2.48
CA CYS A 58 -10.52 2.58 -3.10
C CYS A 58 -10.68 1.06 -3.28
N ASP A 59 -9.60 0.34 -3.66
CA ASP A 59 -9.62 -1.13 -3.73
C ASP A 59 -9.85 -1.78 -2.37
N LEU A 60 -9.23 -1.23 -1.32
CA LEU A 60 -9.47 -1.67 0.05
C LEU A 60 -10.95 -1.49 0.43
N PHE A 61 -11.61 -0.41 0.02
CA PHE A 61 -13.04 -0.21 0.25
C PHE A 61 -13.93 -1.15 -0.55
N ILE A 62 -13.59 -1.41 -1.82
CA ILE A 62 -14.29 -2.41 -2.62
C ILE A 62 -14.21 -3.78 -1.93
N ALA A 63 -13.01 -4.21 -1.53
CA ALA A 63 -12.81 -5.47 -0.82
C ALA A 63 -13.59 -5.50 0.51
N THR A 64 -13.58 -4.41 1.27
CA THR A 64 -14.31 -4.31 2.53
C THR A 64 -15.83 -4.41 2.34
N ALA A 65 -16.38 -3.73 1.33
CA ALA A 65 -17.80 -3.80 1.02
C ALA A 65 -18.22 -5.23 0.63
N ILE A 66 -17.37 -5.92 -0.14
CA ILE A 66 -17.57 -7.32 -0.50
C ILE A 66 -17.57 -8.21 0.74
N ILE A 67 -16.59 -8.06 1.64
CA ILE A 67 -16.52 -8.83 2.90
C ILE A 67 -17.77 -8.63 3.74
N LYS A 68 -18.18 -7.37 3.97
CA LYS A 68 -19.35 -7.03 4.80
C LYS A 68 -20.67 -7.55 4.22
N ARG A 69 -20.75 -7.73 2.90
CA ARG A 69 -21.92 -8.36 2.26
C ARG A 69 -22.02 -9.86 2.54
N ASN A 70 -20.92 -10.52 2.90
CA ASN A 70 -20.85 -11.92 3.34
C ASN A 70 -21.62 -12.93 2.45
N ASN A 71 -21.67 -12.70 1.15
CA ASN A 71 -22.42 -13.50 0.18
C ASN A 71 -21.55 -14.50 -0.60
N PHE A 72 -20.30 -14.71 -0.19
CA PHE A 72 -19.34 -15.56 -0.88
C PHE A 72 -18.47 -16.32 0.13
N LEU A 73 -17.86 -17.42 -0.31
CA LEU A 73 -16.93 -18.22 0.50
C LEU A 73 -15.50 -17.86 0.13
N LEU A 74 -14.71 -17.46 1.14
CA LEU A 74 -13.28 -17.31 0.96
C LEU A 74 -12.60 -18.67 0.85
N PRO A 75 -11.51 -18.79 0.08
CA PRO A 75 -10.69 -19.99 0.09
C PRO A 75 -10.29 -20.39 1.52
N ASN A 76 -10.40 -21.67 1.85
CA ASN A 76 -10.18 -22.16 3.21
C ASN A 76 -8.81 -21.75 3.78
N TRP A 77 -7.76 -21.70 2.95
CA TRP A 77 -6.42 -21.31 3.38
C TRP A 77 -6.36 -19.84 3.88
N LEU A 78 -7.18 -18.94 3.34
CA LEU A 78 -7.30 -17.55 3.80
C LEU A 78 -8.10 -17.41 5.09
N MET A 79 -8.79 -18.47 5.53
CA MET A 79 -9.50 -18.49 6.80
C MET A 79 -8.64 -19.03 7.95
N ILE A 80 -7.35 -19.28 7.70
CA ILE A 80 -6.42 -19.85 8.67
C ILE A 80 -5.47 -18.77 9.21
N SER A 81 -5.43 -18.55 10.53
CA SER A 81 -4.63 -17.47 11.12
C SER A 81 -3.13 -17.57 10.84
N TRP A 82 -2.55 -18.78 10.86
CA TRP A 82 -1.10 -18.94 10.62
C TRP A 82 -0.68 -18.56 9.20
N VAL A 83 -1.58 -18.72 8.23
CA VAL A 83 -1.34 -18.31 6.85
C VAL A 83 -1.15 -16.80 6.76
N HIS A 84 -1.94 -16.00 7.50
CA HIS A 84 -1.76 -14.54 7.53
C HIS A 84 -0.39 -14.16 8.09
N TYR A 85 0.10 -14.83 9.13
CA TYR A 85 1.45 -14.59 9.65
C TYR A 85 2.52 -14.92 8.62
N VAL A 86 2.38 -16.01 7.86
CA VAL A 86 3.31 -16.38 6.80
C VAL A 86 3.30 -15.36 5.66
N ILE A 87 2.12 -14.88 5.23
CA ILE A 87 2.03 -13.86 4.18
C ILE A 87 2.67 -12.55 4.67
N ILE A 88 2.36 -12.09 5.89
CA ILE A 88 2.96 -10.88 6.47
C ILE A 88 4.48 -11.01 6.52
N LEU A 89 4.99 -12.14 7.01
CA LEU A 89 6.43 -12.39 7.08
C LEU A 89 7.07 -12.39 5.69
N ALA A 90 6.46 -13.07 4.71
CA ALA A 90 6.94 -13.10 3.34
C ALA A 90 6.93 -11.71 2.70
N SER A 91 5.86 -10.93 2.93
CA SER A 91 5.77 -9.54 2.46
C SER A 91 6.84 -8.66 3.09
N PHE A 92 7.08 -8.79 4.40
CA PHE A 92 8.13 -8.06 5.11
C PHE A 92 9.53 -8.40 4.59
N LEU A 93 9.84 -9.70 4.44
CA LEU A 93 11.12 -10.15 3.89
C LEU A 93 11.33 -9.64 2.47
N THR A 94 10.28 -9.64 1.64
CA THR A 94 10.31 -9.07 0.29
C THR A 94 10.66 -7.57 0.33
N GLY A 95 10.04 -6.82 1.24
CA GLY A 95 10.34 -5.41 1.46
C GLY A 95 11.80 -5.15 1.84
N VAL A 96 12.33 -5.92 2.80
CA VAL A 96 13.74 -5.84 3.21
C VAL A 96 14.69 -6.18 2.06
N ILE A 97 14.37 -7.20 1.25
CA ILE A 97 15.18 -7.55 0.08
C ILE A 97 15.18 -6.41 -0.94
N ILE A 98 14.00 -5.84 -1.26
CA ILE A 98 13.88 -4.72 -2.20
C ILE A 98 14.61 -3.48 -1.69
N ASP A 99 14.47 -3.16 -0.40
CA ASP A 99 15.21 -2.07 0.24
C ASP A 99 16.71 -2.27 0.03
N ARG A 100 17.27 -3.44 0.38
CA ARG A 100 18.70 -3.74 0.21
C ARG A 100 19.17 -3.64 -1.24
N LEU A 101 18.34 -4.05 -2.21
CA LEU A 101 18.67 -4.00 -3.63
C LEU A 101 18.56 -2.59 -4.22
N THR A 102 17.67 -1.75 -3.68
CA THR A 102 17.36 -0.42 -4.26
C THR A 102 17.93 0.74 -3.45
N LEU A 103 18.46 0.49 -2.25
CA LEU A 103 19.00 1.51 -1.33
C LEU A 103 20.04 2.42 -1.99
N LYS A 104 20.92 1.85 -2.82
CA LYS A 104 21.96 2.60 -3.54
C LYS A 104 21.41 3.50 -4.65
N ILE A 105 20.22 3.21 -5.14
CA ILE A 105 19.55 3.93 -6.23
C ILE A 105 18.62 5.01 -5.65
N ARG A 106 18.14 4.80 -4.42
CA ARG A 106 17.33 5.74 -3.64
C ARG A 106 18.19 6.64 -2.75
N SER A 107 17.56 7.53 -1.97
CA SER A 107 18.29 8.44 -1.10
C SER A 107 18.93 7.74 0.10
N GLY A 108 18.42 6.55 0.45
CA GLY A 108 18.87 5.74 1.59
C GLY A 108 18.49 6.33 2.95
N LYS A 109 17.61 7.34 2.98
CA LYS A 109 17.10 7.97 4.19
C LYS A 109 16.02 7.10 4.84
N LEU A 110 15.71 7.35 6.12
CA LEU A 110 14.78 6.51 6.88
C LEU A 110 13.38 6.49 6.30
N ALA A 111 12.94 7.57 5.66
CA ALA A 111 11.65 7.60 4.96
C ALA A 111 11.58 6.57 3.82
N ASP A 112 12.68 6.40 3.07
CA ASP A 112 12.74 5.39 1.99
C ASP A 112 12.77 3.97 2.58
N ILE A 113 13.54 3.76 3.67
CA ILE A 113 13.58 2.47 4.40
C ILE A 113 12.19 2.14 4.98
N TYR A 114 11.52 3.11 5.59
CA TYR A 114 10.18 2.94 6.13
C TYR A 114 9.18 2.57 5.03
N HIS A 115 9.26 3.22 3.88
CA HIS A 115 8.44 2.85 2.73
C HIS A 115 8.68 1.39 2.32
N ASP A 116 9.94 0.98 2.17
CA ASP A 116 10.26 -0.34 1.63
C ASP A 116 10.05 -1.48 2.64
N VAL A 117 10.18 -1.20 3.94
CA VAL A 117 10.06 -2.21 5.01
C VAL A 117 8.68 -2.24 5.65
N ILE A 118 7.89 -1.16 5.57
CA ILE A 118 6.56 -1.07 6.18
C ILE A 118 5.47 -0.91 5.12
N ILE A 119 5.51 0.14 4.30
CA ILE A 119 4.43 0.46 3.36
C ILE A 119 4.32 -0.61 2.27
N ALA A 120 5.41 -0.89 1.55
CA ALA A 120 5.40 -1.85 0.45
C ALA A 120 5.00 -3.27 0.90
N PRO A 121 5.49 -3.81 2.03
CA PRO A 121 5.00 -5.06 2.61
C PRO A 121 3.51 -5.04 2.97
N MET A 122 3.01 -3.96 3.55
CA MET A 122 1.59 -3.81 3.86
C MET A 122 0.74 -3.87 2.58
N LEU A 123 1.13 -3.13 1.53
CA LEU A 123 0.45 -3.15 0.24
C LEU A 123 0.51 -4.53 -0.43
N LEU A 124 1.65 -5.22 -0.37
CA LEU A 124 1.79 -6.59 -0.88
C LEU A 124 0.90 -7.58 -0.13
N TYR A 125 0.85 -7.48 1.20
CA TYR A 125 -0.05 -8.28 2.03
C TYR A 125 -1.51 -8.04 1.66
N PHE A 126 -1.92 -6.78 1.46
CA PHE A 126 -3.26 -6.44 0.98
C PHE A 126 -3.51 -6.99 -0.42
N ALA A 127 -2.57 -6.86 -1.34
CA ALA A 127 -2.71 -7.41 -2.69
C ALA A 127 -2.95 -8.92 -2.66
N ILE A 128 -2.17 -9.68 -1.89
CA ILE A 128 -2.30 -11.14 -1.79
C ILE A 128 -3.64 -11.54 -1.15
N THR A 129 -4.04 -10.87 -0.07
CA THR A 129 -5.22 -11.26 0.72
C THR A 129 -6.54 -10.72 0.15
N LEU A 130 -6.54 -9.55 -0.48
CA LEU A 130 -7.77 -8.90 -0.96
C LEU A 130 -8.08 -9.21 -2.43
N THR A 131 -7.08 -9.61 -3.23
CA THR A 131 -7.32 -10.06 -4.61
C THR A 131 -8.36 -11.19 -4.66
N PRO A 132 -8.22 -12.29 -3.88
CA PRO A 132 -9.23 -13.35 -3.87
C PRO A 132 -10.62 -12.87 -3.43
N VAL A 133 -10.71 -11.93 -2.49
CA VAL A 133 -11.98 -11.31 -2.07
C VAL A 133 -12.68 -10.67 -3.26
N VAL A 134 -11.96 -9.82 -4.01
CA VAL A 134 -12.52 -9.07 -5.14
C VAL A 134 -12.92 -10.01 -6.28
N PHE A 135 -12.06 -10.95 -6.65
CA PHE A 135 -12.31 -11.81 -7.82
C PHE A 135 -13.34 -12.92 -7.56
N ILE A 136 -13.50 -13.38 -6.33
CA ILE A 136 -14.49 -14.41 -5.97
C ILE A 136 -15.82 -13.76 -5.55
N GLY A 137 -15.78 -12.79 -4.64
CA GLY A 137 -16.98 -12.19 -4.04
C GLY A 137 -17.50 -10.92 -4.73
N GLY A 138 -16.69 -10.30 -5.59
CA GLY A 138 -17.07 -9.06 -6.27
C GLY A 138 -18.08 -9.25 -7.40
N THR A 139 -18.86 -8.22 -7.63
CA THR A 139 -19.66 -8.03 -8.85
C THR A 139 -18.76 -7.67 -10.03
N LYS A 140 -19.30 -7.72 -11.26
CA LYS A 140 -18.56 -7.33 -12.47
C LYS A 140 -18.07 -5.87 -12.38
N ILE A 141 -18.88 -4.98 -11.82
CA ILE A 141 -18.54 -3.56 -11.66
C ILE A 141 -17.38 -3.39 -10.68
N GLU A 142 -17.46 -4.02 -9.51
CA GLU A 142 -16.40 -3.96 -8.48
C GLU A 142 -15.06 -4.52 -9.00
N LYS A 143 -15.07 -5.64 -9.72
CA LYS A 143 -13.86 -6.20 -10.35
C LYS A 143 -13.25 -5.26 -11.37
N ASN A 144 -14.08 -4.65 -12.23
CA ASN A 144 -13.61 -3.72 -13.24
C ASN A 144 -13.00 -2.47 -12.62
N PHE A 145 -13.62 -1.90 -11.57
CA PHE A 145 -13.06 -0.77 -10.85
C PHE A 145 -11.76 -1.15 -10.16
N ALA A 146 -11.69 -2.33 -9.54
CA ALA A 146 -10.47 -2.76 -8.88
C ALA A 146 -9.29 -2.93 -9.85
N ILE A 147 -9.53 -3.57 -11.00
CA ILE A 147 -8.54 -3.68 -12.07
C ILE A 147 -8.13 -2.28 -12.57
N CYS A 148 -9.09 -1.37 -12.74
CA CYS A 148 -8.82 0.00 -13.19
C CYS A 148 -7.95 0.76 -12.19
N PHE A 149 -8.23 0.67 -10.88
CA PHE A 149 -7.46 1.35 -9.84
C PHE A 149 -6.04 0.81 -9.72
N VAL A 150 -5.84 -0.50 -9.73
CA VAL A 150 -4.50 -1.11 -9.80
C VAL A 150 -3.77 -0.67 -11.07
N PHE A 151 -4.45 -0.64 -12.21
CA PHE A 151 -3.85 -0.21 -13.47
C PHE A 151 -3.43 1.27 -13.44
N LEU A 152 -4.29 2.16 -12.94
CA LEU A 152 -3.98 3.58 -12.79
C LEU A 152 -2.82 3.80 -11.81
N TRP A 153 -2.79 3.08 -10.70
CA TRP A 153 -1.64 3.07 -9.79
C TRP A 153 -0.35 2.66 -10.52
N PHE A 154 -0.40 1.58 -11.30
CA PHE A 154 0.76 1.10 -12.05
C PHE A 154 1.25 2.11 -13.09
N VAL A 155 0.34 2.77 -13.81
CA VAL A 155 0.68 3.85 -14.75
C VAL A 155 1.39 4.99 -14.03
N LEU A 156 0.95 5.37 -12.83
CA LEU A 156 1.62 6.40 -12.03
C LEU A 156 3.00 5.96 -11.56
N VAL A 157 3.19 4.69 -11.19
CA VAL A 157 4.52 4.14 -10.84
C VAL A 157 5.46 4.24 -12.04
N VAL A 158 5.02 3.81 -13.22
CA VAL A 158 5.82 3.92 -14.45
C VAL A 158 6.15 5.38 -14.75
N TYR A 159 5.17 6.27 -14.64
CA TYR A 159 5.38 7.71 -14.82
C TYR A 159 6.42 8.28 -13.83
N ASP A 160 6.36 7.88 -12.56
CA ASP A 160 7.31 8.33 -11.54
C ASP A 160 8.72 7.80 -11.80
N ILE A 161 8.87 6.59 -12.34
CA ILE A 161 10.16 6.05 -12.78
C ILE A 161 10.71 6.88 -13.94
N LEU A 162 9.90 7.13 -14.97
CA LEU A 162 10.30 7.87 -16.17
C LEU A 162 10.65 9.34 -15.87
N THR A 163 10.00 9.94 -14.89
CA THR A 163 10.23 11.34 -14.48
C THR A 163 11.20 11.51 -13.31
N ASP A 164 11.86 10.42 -12.90
CA ASP A 164 12.81 10.37 -11.80
C ASP A 164 12.23 10.77 -10.42
N ARG A 165 10.90 10.73 -10.28
CA ARG A 165 10.20 10.98 -9.02
C ARG A 165 10.39 9.85 -8.02
N MET A 166 10.76 8.65 -8.45
CA MET A 166 11.10 7.55 -7.53
C MET A 166 12.34 7.86 -6.68
N ASN A 167 13.28 8.68 -7.16
CA ASN A 167 14.34 9.26 -6.33
C ASN A 167 13.94 10.69 -5.94
N GLN A 168 13.07 10.77 -4.94
CA GLN A 168 12.40 12.02 -4.55
C GLN A 168 13.39 13.13 -4.15
N ARG A 169 14.48 12.78 -3.44
CA ARG A 169 15.54 13.72 -3.07
C ARG A 169 16.27 14.28 -4.28
N ARG A 170 16.69 13.41 -5.22
CA ARG A 170 17.35 13.84 -6.47
C ARG A 170 16.45 14.72 -7.31
N PHE A 171 15.16 14.37 -7.39
CA PHE A 171 14.15 15.14 -8.10
C PHE A 171 13.99 16.57 -7.56
N LEU A 172 14.03 16.75 -6.23
CA LEU A 172 13.94 18.05 -5.57
C LEU A 172 15.26 18.85 -5.68
N ASN A 173 16.40 18.21 -5.47
CA ASN A 173 17.71 18.86 -5.61
C ASN A 173 17.91 19.44 -7.02
N ARG A 174 17.48 18.73 -8.07
CA ARG A 174 17.51 19.23 -9.46
C ARG A 174 16.63 20.45 -9.70
N ARG A 175 15.66 20.72 -8.82
CA ARG A 175 14.76 21.89 -8.86
C ARG A 175 15.17 22.99 -7.89
N GLY A 176 16.36 22.90 -7.29
CA GLY A 176 16.92 23.95 -6.45
C GLY A 176 16.52 23.90 -4.98
N PHE A 177 15.80 22.85 -4.54
CA PHE A 177 15.55 22.64 -3.11
C PHE A 177 16.84 22.18 -2.43
N LYS A 178 17.14 22.73 -1.24
CA LYS A 178 18.30 22.35 -0.43
C LYS A 178 17.86 21.44 0.71
N LEU A 179 18.29 20.18 0.68
CA LEU A 179 17.97 19.14 1.65
C LEU A 179 19.25 18.69 2.40
N TRP A 180 19.33 18.97 3.70
CA TRP A 180 20.20 18.44 4.75
C TRP A 180 20.62 16.96 4.58
#